data_AF-A0A959Y3P6-F1
#
_entry.id   AF-A0A959Y3P6-F1
#
_cell.length_a   1.000
_cell.length_b   1.000
_cell.length_c   1.000
_cell.angle_alpha   90.00
_cell.angle_beta   90.00
_cell.angle_gamma   90.00
#
_symmetry.space_group_name_H-M   'P 1'
#
loop_
_entity.id
_entity.type
_entity.pdbx_description
1 polymer ?
#
loop_
_entity_poly.entity_id
_entity_poly.type
_entity_poly.pdbx_seq_one_letter_code
_entity_poly.pdbx_strand_id
1 'polypeptide(L)'
;ENTVQRMQLAQVPVTPYVPRMLAVPGLQDRLLSRFASLMQGPFSPEQMTACLDSLLERYGTALMADHERWGMELNEHPEPTASADHLRKFVERRPAGMMEYLAIATGRQLIRLRTTCEPEEGGSLTLEGVPASPRSQQFAGTPLTITAVANEGWEFAGWKRMEEGSAVVVVDPAHQRQMRAMFRKAGSRADLP
;
A
#
# COMPACT_ATOMS: atom_id res chain seq x y z
N GLU A 1 -5.13 30.87 10.80
CA GLU A 1 -5.77 29.56 11.00
C GLU A 1 -5.40 28.63 9.86
N ASN A 2 -4.67 27.55 10.11
CA ASN A 2 -4.42 26.54 9.08
C ASN A 2 -5.60 25.56 9.01
N THR A 3 -5.96 25.12 7.80
CA THR A 3 -7.04 24.17 7.50
C THR A 3 -7.07 22.96 8.43
N VAL A 4 -5.91 22.46 8.89
CA VAL A 4 -5.82 21.33 9.83
C VAL A 4 -6.47 21.66 11.18
N GLN A 5 -6.23 22.84 11.74
CA GLN A 5 -6.86 23.27 13.00
C GLN A 5 -8.37 23.41 12.83
N ARG A 6 -8.84 23.96 11.70
CA ARG A 6 -10.29 24.02 11.40
C ARG A 6 -10.90 22.63 11.29
N MET A 7 -10.21 21.67 10.69
CA MET A 7 -10.67 20.28 10.60
C MET A 7 -10.73 19.59 11.98
N GLN A 8 -9.77 19.87 12.86
CA GLN A 8 -9.77 19.34 14.24
C GLN A 8 -10.86 19.95 15.12
N LEU A 9 -11.19 21.23 14.89
CA LEU A 9 -12.20 21.97 15.65
C LEU A 9 -13.63 21.85 15.07
N ALA A 10 -13.79 21.19 13.92
CA ALA A 10 -15.08 21.06 13.27
C ALA A 10 -16.04 20.18 14.10
N GLN A 11 -17.22 20.71 14.44
CA GLN A 11 -18.27 20.00 15.18
C GLN A 11 -18.97 18.90 14.36
N VAL A 12 -18.89 18.97 13.02
CA VAL A 12 -19.40 17.95 12.10
C VAL A 12 -18.20 17.25 11.46
N PRO A 13 -18.18 15.90 11.39
CA PRO A 13 -17.08 15.19 10.75
C PRO A 13 -16.91 15.68 9.31
N VAL A 14 -15.74 16.24 8.99
CA VAL A 14 -15.42 16.76 7.64
C VAL A 14 -15.38 15.62 6.60
N THR A 15 -15.34 14.37 7.06
CA THR A 15 -15.37 13.14 6.27
C THR A 15 -16.55 12.24 6.70
N PRO A 16 -17.81 12.64 6.49
CA PRO A 16 -18.97 11.91 7.04
C PRO A 16 -19.08 10.46 6.51
N TYR A 17 -18.46 10.18 5.36
CA TYR A 17 -18.53 8.88 4.70
C TYR A 17 -17.56 7.86 5.28
N VAL A 18 -16.39 8.25 5.80
CA VAL A 18 -15.40 7.29 6.31
C VAL A 18 -15.92 6.56 7.56
N PRO A 19 -16.45 7.24 8.59
CA PRO A 19 -17.06 6.55 9.72
C PRO A 19 -18.22 5.65 9.31
N ARG A 20 -19.03 6.05 8.32
CA ARG A 20 -20.12 5.23 7.80
C ARG A 20 -19.62 3.97 7.08
N MET A 21 -18.58 4.09 6.27
CA MET A 21 -17.94 2.93 5.62
C MET A 21 -17.34 1.98 6.66
N LEU A 22 -16.70 2.52 7.69
CA LEU A 22 -16.14 1.73 8.78
C LEU A 22 -17.22 1.04 9.63
N ALA A 23 -18.43 1.62 9.74
CA ALA A 23 -19.52 1.02 10.51
C ALA A 23 -20.20 -0.17 9.79
N VAL A 24 -20.05 -0.30 8.47
CA VAL A 24 -20.67 -1.37 7.67
C VAL A 24 -19.64 -2.48 7.42
N PRO A 25 -19.82 -3.71 7.96
CA PRO A 25 -18.78 -4.75 7.94
C PRO A 25 -18.16 -5.03 6.56
N GLY A 26 -18.98 -5.26 5.54
CA GLY A 26 -18.47 -5.56 4.18
C GLY A 26 -17.76 -4.38 3.50
N LEU A 27 -18.11 -3.13 3.85
CA LEU A 27 -17.41 -1.95 3.35
C LEU A 27 -16.12 -1.70 4.15
N GLN A 28 -16.13 -1.95 5.46
CA GLN A 28 -14.96 -1.90 6.31
C GLN A 28 -13.90 -2.87 5.78
N ASP A 29 -14.27 -4.13 5.55
CA ASP A 29 -13.34 -5.16 5.05
C ASP A 29 -12.68 -4.74 3.72
N ARG A 30 -13.48 -4.30 2.74
CA ARG A 30 -12.99 -3.83 1.44
C ARG A 30 -12.08 -2.61 1.56
N LEU A 31 -12.45 -1.66 2.44
CA LEU A 31 -11.63 -0.47 2.68
C LEU A 31 -10.28 -0.88 3.27
N LEU A 32 -10.28 -1.74 4.29
CA LEU A 32 -9.07 -2.16 4.99
C LEU A 32 -8.13 -2.97 4.07
N SER A 33 -8.64 -3.95 3.33
CA SER A 33 -7.81 -4.76 2.41
C SER A 33 -7.21 -3.91 1.29
N ARG A 34 -8.02 -3.02 0.69
CA ARG A 34 -7.55 -2.13 -0.37
C ARG A 34 -6.58 -1.07 0.16
N PHE A 35 -6.84 -0.50 1.33
CA PHE A 35 -5.96 0.49 1.94
C PHE A 35 -4.59 -0.11 2.25
N ALA A 36 -4.55 -1.29 2.88
CA ALA A 36 -3.31 -2.01 3.15
C ALA A 36 -2.52 -2.31 1.86
N SER A 37 -3.22 -2.74 0.81
CA SER A 37 -2.63 -3.02 -0.51
C SER A 37 -2.05 -1.76 -1.17
N LEU A 38 -2.69 -0.60 -1.01
CA LEU A 38 -2.16 0.68 -1.49
C LEU A 38 -0.94 1.14 -0.68
N MET A 39 -0.96 0.99 0.65
CA MET A 39 0.15 1.37 1.54
C MET A 39 1.42 0.55 1.29
N GLN A 40 1.29 -0.70 0.87
CA GLN A 40 2.44 -1.55 0.54
C GLN A 40 2.92 -1.41 -0.91
N GLY A 41 2.21 -0.67 -1.76
CA GLY A 41 2.50 -0.50 -3.18
C GLY A 41 2.69 0.98 -3.55
N PRO A 42 1.74 1.62 -4.25
CA PRO A 42 1.92 2.99 -4.75
C PRO A 42 2.13 4.04 -3.66
N PHE A 43 1.65 3.80 -2.44
CA PHE A 43 1.85 4.68 -1.28
C PHE A 43 2.88 4.14 -0.30
N SER A 44 3.75 3.22 -0.73
CA SER A 44 4.87 2.78 0.09
C SER A 44 5.86 3.94 0.32
N PRO A 45 6.61 3.92 1.44
CA PRO A 45 7.67 4.90 1.69
C PRO A 45 8.63 5.06 0.51
N GLU A 46 9.01 3.95 -0.13
CA GLU A 46 9.95 3.93 -1.25
C GLU A 46 9.37 4.66 -2.47
N GLN A 47 8.13 4.34 -2.86
CA GLN A 47 7.50 4.95 -4.03
C GLN A 47 7.18 6.44 -3.82
N MET A 48 6.73 6.80 -2.62
CA MET A 48 6.44 8.21 -2.30
C MET A 48 7.72 9.04 -2.17
N THR A 49 8.81 8.46 -1.66
CA THR A 49 10.11 9.11 -1.61
C THR A 49 10.69 9.32 -3.00
N ALA A 50 10.61 8.29 -3.87
CA ALA A 50 11.03 8.42 -5.27
C ALA A 50 10.22 9.49 -6.02
N CYS A 51 8.91 9.59 -5.76
CA CYS A 51 8.08 10.65 -6.30
C CYS A 51 8.52 12.05 -5.82
N LEU A 52 8.81 12.20 -4.52
CA LEU A 52 9.32 13.44 -3.96
C LEU A 52 10.68 13.82 -4.58
N ASP A 53 11.59 12.86 -4.69
CA ASP A 53 12.93 13.07 -5.27
C ASP A 53 12.81 13.55 -6.73
N SER A 54 11.94 12.92 -7.54
CA SER A 54 11.70 13.35 -8.92
C SER A 54 11.16 14.78 -9.02
N LEU A 55 10.27 15.18 -8.11
CA LEU A 55 9.76 16.56 -8.06
C LEU A 55 10.86 17.56 -7.68
N LEU A 56 11.68 17.22 -6.69
CA LEU A 56 12.78 18.08 -6.23
C LEU A 56 13.90 18.18 -7.27
N GLU A 57 14.21 17.10 -7.98
CA GLU A 57 15.18 17.12 -9.08
C GLU A 57 14.72 18.05 -10.20
N ARG A 58 13.43 17.98 -10.56
CA ARG A 58 12.88 18.77 -11.67
C ARG A 58 12.67 20.24 -11.34
N TYR A 59 12.23 20.55 -10.12
CA TYR A 59 11.76 21.89 -9.75
C TYR A 59 12.56 22.55 -8.63
N GLY A 60 13.49 21.85 -7.97
CA GLY A 60 14.20 22.33 -6.78
C GLY A 60 14.97 23.62 -7.01
N THR A 61 15.72 23.72 -8.11
CA THR A 61 16.47 24.95 -8.46
C THR A 61 15.55 26.14 -8.68
N ALA A 62 14.44 25.94 -9.39
CA ALA A 62 13.48 27.01 -9.64
C ALA A 62 12.78 27.43 -8.34
N LEU A 63 12.42 26.48 -7.48
CA LEU A 63 11.82 26.73 -6.18
C LEU A 63 12.75 27.55 -5.27
N MET A 64 14.04 27.24 -5.25
CA MET A 64 15.03 28.03 -4.50
C MET A 64 15.16 29.46 -5.04
N ALA A 65 15.27 29.63 -6.36
CA ALA A 65 15.38 30.95 -6.98
C ALA A 65 14.13 31.82 -6.74
N ASP A 66 12.94 31.21 -6.73
CA ASP A 66 11.69 31.92 -6.45
C ASP A 66 11.60 32.31 -4.96
N HIS A 67 12.00 31.42 -4.06
CA HIS A 67 12.09 31.72 -2.63
C HIS A 67 13.06 32.89 -2.34
N GLU A 68 14.23 32.91 -2.98
CA GLU A 68 15.17 34.05 -2.86
C GLU A 68 14.56 35.35 -3.39
N ARG A 69 13.86 35.30 -4.53
CA ARG A 69 13.23 36.47 -5.16
C ARG A 69 12.13 37.08 -4.30
N TRP A 70 11.31 36.23 -3.70
CA TRP A 70 10.11 36.64 -2.96
C TRP A 70 10.28 36.57 -1.44
N GLY A 71 11.50 36.34 -0.93
CA GLY A 71 11.75 36.06 0.48
C GLY A 71 11.15 37.08 1.44
N MET A 72 11.18 38.37 1.09
CA MET A 72 10.59 39.45 1.90
C MET A 72 9.05 39.38 2.04
N GLU A 73 8.38 38.82 1.04
CA GLU A 73 6.91 38.61 1.03
C GLU A 73 6.53 37.23 1.59
N LEU A 74 7.47 36.27 1.57
CA LEU A 74 7.29 34.88 2.01
C LEU A 74 7.84 34.62 3.41
N ASN A 75 8.08 35.65 4.24
CA ASN A 75 8.73 35.53 5.56
C ASN A 75 8.07 34.54 6.54
N GLU A 76 6.80 34.14 6.32
CA GLU A 76 6.10 33.14 7.13
C GLU A 76 6.28 31.69 6.63
N HIS A 77 6.92 31.49 5.48
CA HIS A 77 7.11 30.19 4.85
C HIS A 77 8.49 29.59 5.17
N PRO A 78 8.56 28.30 5.53
CA PRO A 78 9.84 27.64 5.75
C PRO A 78 10.66 27.55 4.47
N GLU A 79 11.98 27.63 4.61
CA GLU A 79 12.95 27.41 3.53
C GLU A 79 12.60 26.15 2.71
N PRO A 80 12.74 26.18 1.37
CA PRO A 80 12.41 25.05 0.52
C PRO A 80 13.06 23.72 0.93
N THR A 81 14.31 23.77 1.40
CA THR A 81 15.05 22.61 1.89
C THR A 81 14.45 22.05 3.19
N ALA A 82 14.10 22.93 4.14
CA ALA A 82 13.42 22.53 5.37
C ALA A 82 12.03 21.93 5.08
N SER A 83 11.31 22.50 4.11
CA SER A 83 10.04 21.97 3.62
C SER A 83 10.19 20.58 3.00
N ALA A 84 11.22 20.37 2.17
CA ALA A 84 11.53 19.09 1.57
C ALA A 84 11.87 18.03 2.64
N ASP A 85 12.64 18.39 3.66
CA ASP A 85 12.98 17.50 4.78
C ASP A 85 11.73 17.11 5.59
N HIS A 86 10.82 18.07 5.84
CA HIS A 86 9.55 17.79 6.49
C HIS A 86 8.67 16.86 5.67
N LEU A 87 8.57 17.09 4.35
CA LEU A 87 7.82 16.23 3.44
C LEU A 87 8.42 14.82 3.38
N ARG A 88 9.74 14.68 3.34
CA ARG A 88 10.42 13.37 3.36
C ARG A 88 10.06 12.58 4.62
N LYS A 89 10.23 13.19 5.79
CA LYS A 89 9.86 12.57 7.08
C LYS A 89 8.37 12.19 7.13
N PHE A 90 7.51 13.01 6.54
CA PHE A 90 6.08 12.75 6.48
C PHE A 90 5.75 11.55 5.59
N VAL A 91 6.27 11.48 4.36
CA VAL A 91 5.97 10.36 3.44
C VAL A 91 6.56 9.03 3.93
N GLU A 92 7.68 9.06 4.66
CA GLU A 92 8.26 7.86 5.28
C GLU A 92 7.39 7.28 6.40
N ARG A 93 6.83 8.15 7.25
CA ARG A 93 6.12 7.74 8.47
C ARG A 93 4.63 7.51 8.26
N ARG A 94 4.03 8.21 7.29
CA ARG A 94 2.58 8.22 7.08
C ARG A 94 1.97 6.84 6.83
N PRO A 95 2.55 5.95 5.99
CA PRO A 95 1.93 4.65 5.72
C PRO A 95 1.77 3.82 7.00
N ALA A 96 2.82 3.74 7.82
CA ALA A 96 2.77 3.01 9.09
C ALA A 96 1.76 3.61 10.07
N GLY A 97 1.79 4.93 10.25
CA GLY A 97 0.85 5.62 11.15
C GLY A 97 -0.60 5.43 10.70
N MET A 98 -0.87 5.48 9.39
CA MET A 98 -2.23 5.29 8.88
C MET A 98 -2.77 3.88 9.09
N MET A 99 -1.92 2.86 8.91
CA MET A 99 -2.26 1.48 9.21
C MET A 99 -2.59 1.30 10.71
N GLU A 100 -1.80 1.91 11.59
CA GLU A 100 -2.00 1.87 13.04
C GLU A 100 -3.30 2.57 13.46
N TYR A 101 -3.59 3.77 12.94
CA TYR A 101 -4.84 4.47 13.23
C TYR A 101 -6.08 3.65 12.83
N LEU A 102 -6.05 3.03 11.65
CA LEU A 102 -7.16 2.18 11.20
C LEU A 102 -7.28 0.90 12.03
N ALA A 103 -6.17 0.30 12.42
CA ALA A 103 -6.15 -0.86 13.31
C ALA A 103 -6.83 -0.54 14.65
N ILE A 104 -6.46 0.57 15.27
CA ILE A 104 -7.07 1.05 16.52
C ILE A 104 -8.56 1.34 16.32
N ALA A 105 -8.91 2.11 15.30
CA ALA A 105 -10.30 2.54 15.06
C ALA A 105 -11.26 1.38 14.77
N THR A 106 -10.74 0.27 14.21
CA THR A 106 -11.55 -0.90 13.85
C THR A 106 -11.38 -2.08 14.81
N GLY A 107 -10.48 -1.97 15.79
CA GLY A 107 -10.13 -3.08 16.69
C GLY A 107 -9.40 -4.24 16.00
N ARG A 108 -8.90 -4.04 14.79
CA ARG A 108 -8.24 -5.07 13.98
C ARG A 108 -6.76 -5.16 14.34
N GLN A 109 -6.21 -6.37 14.37
CA GLN A 109 -4.78 -6.58 14.53
C GLN A 109 -4.05 -6.45 13.19
N LEU A 110 -2.83 -5.91 13.20
CA LEU A 110 -1.96 -5.89 12.02
C LEU A 110 -1.15 -7.20 11.96
N ILE A 111 -1.22 -7.87 10.81
CA ILE A 111 -0.52 -9.11 10.51
C ILE A 111 0.49 -8.88 9.40
N ARG A 112 1.71 -9.34 9.62
CA ARG A 112 2.72 -9.39 8.57
C ARG A 112 2.46 -10.58 7.64
N LEU A 113 2.08 -10.30 6.41
CA LEU A 113 1.93 -11.26 5.32
C LEU A 113 3.25 -11.38 4.54
N ARG A 114 3.66 -12.61 4.24
CA ARG A 114 4.77 -12.90 3.31
C ARG A 114 4.22 -13.45 2.01
N THR A 115 4.64 -12.89 0.89
CA THR A 115 4.22 -13.31 -0.46
C THR A 115 5.46 -13.67 -1.28
N THR A 116 5.45 -14.82 -1.94
CA THR A 116 6.58 -15.31 -2.75
C THR A 116 6.10 -16.06 -3.99
N CYS A 117 6.91 -16.06 -5.04
CA CYS A 117 6.72 -16.89 -6.22
C CYS A 117 7.79 -18.00 -6.25
N GLU A 118 7.45 -19.17 -6.78
CA GLU A 118 8.38 -20.27 -6.96
C GLU A 118 8.18 -20.90 -8.35
N PRO A 119 9.13 -20.75 -9.29
CA PRO A 119 10.31 -19.89 -9.21
C PRO A 119 9.95 -18.40 -9.24
N GLU A 120 10.90 -17.53 -8.85
CA GLU A 120 10.66 -16.08 -8.72
C GLU A 120 10.38 -15.43 -10.09
N GLU A 121 11.10 -15.85 -11.12
CA GLU A 121 10.90 -15.43 -12.50
C GLU A 121 9.60 -15.96 -13.13
N GLY A 122 8.91 -16.89 -12.46
CA GLY A 122 7.73 -17.56 -12.99
C GLY A 122 6.47 -16.68 -12.98
N GLY A 123 6.45 -15.65 -12.15
CA GLY A 123 5.29 -14.76 -12.08
C GLY A 123 5.41 -13.72 -10.99
N SER A 124 4.32 -13.00 -10.79
CA SER A 124 4.17 -12.00 -9.74
C SER A 124 2.85 -12.21 -8.98
N LEU A 125 2.72 -11.53 -7.86
CA LEU A 125 1.50 -11.53 -7.06
C LEU A 125 0.92 -10.13 -6.99
N THR A 126 -0.41 -10.03 -6.92
CA THR A 126 -1.10 -8.78 -6.58
C THR A 126 -2.00 -8.99 -5.37
N LEU A 127 -2.11 -7.96 -4.53
CA LEU A 127 -3.02 -7.86 -3.40
C LEU A 127 -4.06 -6.78 -3.73
N GLU A 128 -5.34 -7.15 -3.80
CA GLU A 128 -6.41 -6.23 -4.23
C GLU A 128 -6.08 -5.48 -5.54
N GLY A 129 -5.42 -6.16 -6.49
CA GLY A 129 -4.99 -5.58 -7.77
C GLY A 129 -3.78 -4.64 -7.71
N VAL A 130 -3.09 -4.55 -6.57
CA VAL A 130 -1.82 -3.81 -6.41
C VAL A 130 -0.65 -4.80 -6.40
N PRO A 131 0.47 -4.55 -7.10
CA PRO A 131 1.65 -5.42 -7.03
C PRO A 131 2.07 -5.69 -5.57
N ALA A 132 2.27 -6.96 -5.25
CA ALA A 132 2.58 -7.39 -3.89
C ALA A 132 4.07 -7.18 -3.59
N SER A 133 4.35 -6.50 -2.49
CA SER A 133 5.65 -6.47 -1.84
C SER A 133 5.89 -7.79 -1.09
N PRO A 134 7.11 -8.35 -1.09
CA PRO A 134 7.40 -9.65 -0.46
C PRO A 134 7.02 -9.75 1.03
N ARG A 135 6.96 -8.61 1.71
CA ARG A 135 6.46 -8.46 3.07
C ARG A 135 5.54 -7.25 3.14
N SER A 136 4.33 -7.43 3.63
CA SER A 136 3.37 -6.34 3.82
C SER A 136 2.62 -6.48 5.14
N GLN A 137 2.09 -5.37 5.66
CA GLN A 137 1.17 -5.37 6.80
C GLN A 137 -0.26 -5.42 6.29
N GLN A 138 -1.07 -6.32 6.84
CA GLN A 138 -2.46 -6.54 6.47
C GLN A 138 -3.33 -6.58 7.73
N PHE A 139 -4.64 -6.36 7.60
CA PHE A 139 -5.54 -6.45 8.74
C PHE A 139 -6.00 -7.90 8.98
N ALA A 140 -6.02 -8.34 10.23
CA ALA A 140 -6.57 -9.63 10.62
C ALA A 140 -8.10 -9.65 10.48
N GLY A 141 -8.66 -10.76 10.01
CA GLY A 141 -10.11 -10.93 9.87
C GLY A 141 -10.70 -10.17 8.68
N THR A 142 -9.87 -9.65 7.77
CA THR A 142 -10.34 -8.97 6.55
C THR A 142 -10.07 -9.87 5.34
N PRO A 143 -11.10 -10.24 4.56
CA PRO A 143 -10.92 -10.93 3.29
C PRO A 143 -9.96 -10.17 2.36
N LEU A 144 -8.88 -10.81 1.96
CA LEU A 144 -7.84 -10.27 1.09
C LEU A 144 -7.81 -11.07 -0.20
N THR A 145 -8.07 -10.39 -1.32
CA THR A 145 -7.97 -10.97 -2.66
C THR A 145 -6.52 -10.97 -3.11
N ILE A 146 -6.01 -12.15 -3.44
CA ILE A 146 -4.64 -12.35 -3.92
C ILE A 146 -4.71 -13.01 -5.30
N THR A 147 -3.98 -12.44 -6.26
CA THR A 147 -3.94 -12.96 -7.63
C THR A 147 -2.51 -13.27 -8.03
N ALA A 148 -2.28 -14.50 -8.48
CA ALA A 148 -1.05 -14.91 -9.13
C ALA A 148 -1.10 -14.58 -10.63
N VAL A 149 -0.09 -13.88 -11.12
CA VAL A 149 0.04 -13.49 -12.53
C VAL A 149 1.28 -14.16 -13.07
N ALA A 150 1.10 -15.14 -13.97
CA ALA A 150 2.22 -15.83 -14.59
C ALA A 150 2.94 -14.89 -15.58
N ASN A 151 4.27 -14.98 -15.61
CA ASN A 151 5.07 -14.29 -16.62
C ASN A 151 4.98 -15.03 -17.96
N GLU A 152 5.43 -14.37 -19.03
CA GLU A 152 5.47 -14.99 -20.36
C GLU A 152 6.27 -16.30 -20.35
N GLY A 153 5.71 -17.35 -20.95
CA GLY A 153 6.31 -18.69 -20.97
C GLY A 153 6.07 -19.52 -19.69
N TRP A 154 5.30 -19.01 -18.73
CA TRP A 154 4.94 -19.70 -17.49
C TRP A 154 3.43 -19.89 -17.37
N GLU A 155 3.04 -20.88 -16.58
CA GLU A 155 1.66 -21.09 -16.17
C GLU A 155 1.60 -21.27 -14.65
N PHE A 156 0.50 -20.79 -14.07
CA PHE A 156 0.22 -20.97 -12.66
C PHE A 156 -0.01 -22.46 -12.35
N ALA A 157 0.76 -23.00 -11.41
CA ALA A 157 0.76 -24.42 -11.05
C ALA A 157 0.06 -24.70 -9.71
N GLY A 158 -0.46 -23.68 -9.04
CA GLY A 158 -1.15 -23.81 -7.76
C GLY A 158 -0.51 -23.01 -6.63
N TRP A 159 -1.19 -22.98 -5.49
CA TRP A 159 -0.70 -22.36 -4.27
C TRP A 159 -0.07 -23.43 -3.38
N LYS A 160 1.10 -23.13 -2.78
CA LYS A 160 1.70 -24.09 -1.86
C LYS A 160 0.84 -24.22 -0.60
N ARG A 161 0.56 -25.47 -0.19
CA ARG A 161 -0.26 -25.82 0.99
C ARG A 161 -1.72 -25.33 0.91
N MET A 162 -2.23 -25.13 -0.30
CA MET A 162 -3.65 -24.93 -0.53
C MET A 162 -4.07 -25.87 -1.66
N GLU A 163 -5.24 -26.48 -1.54
CA GLU A 163 -5.83 -27.32 -2.58
C GLU A 163 -6.59 -26.50 -3.63
N GLU A 164 -6.31 -25.20 -3.70
CA GLU A 164 -7.01 -24.22 -4.52
C GLU A 164 -6.42 -24.20 -5.93
N GLY A 165 -7.23 -24.55 -6.93
CA GLY A 165 -6.83 -24.57 -8.34
C GLY A 165 -6.87 -23.20 -9.03
N SER A 166 -7.52 -22.21 -8.41
CA SER A 166 -7.65 -20.86 -8.96
C SER A 166 -6.41 -20.02 -8.70
N ALA A 167 -5.95 -19.29 -9.72
CA ALA A 167 -4.90 -18.27 -9.59
C ALA A 167 -5.35 -17.05 -8.77
N VAL A 168 -6.67 -16.91 -8.53
CA VAL A 168 -7.27 -15.88 -7.68
C VAL A 168 -7.84 -16.55 -6.44
N VAL A 169 -7.42 -16.09 -5.26
CA VAL A 169 -7.87 -16.62 -3.97
C VAL A 169 -8.22 -15.49 -3.02
N VAL A 170 -9.15 -15.77 -2.11
CA VAL A 170 -9.49 -14.86 -1.03
C VAL A 170 -9.08 -15.51 0.27
N VAL A 171 -8.19 -14.86 1.02
CA VAL A 171 -7.66 -15.38 2.28
C VAL A 171 -7.86 -14.37 3.39
N ASP A 172 -7.93 -14.87 4.62
CA ASP A 172 -7.80 -14.03 5.81
C ASP A 172 -6.35 -14.09 6.30
N PRO A 173 -5.61 -12.95 6.32
CA PRO A 173 -4.25 -12.88 6.84
C PRO A 173 -4.09 -13.42 8.26
N ALA A 174 -5.15 -13.42 9.09
CA ALA A 174 -5.11 -13.99 10.44
C ALA A 174 -4.80 -15.50 10.41
N HIS A 175 -5.35 -16.21 9.43
CA HIS A 175 -5.24 -17.66 9.25
C HIS A 175 -4.16 -18.05 8.22
N GLN A 176 -3.84 -17.16 7.28
CA GLN A 176 -2.85 -17.39 6.24
C GLN A 176 -1.83 -16.26 6.16
N ARG A 177 -0.68 -16.46 6.80
CA ARG A 177 0.40 -15.45 6.92
C ARG A 177 1.49 -15.59 5.86
N GLN A 178 1.43 -16.65 5.05
CA GLN A 178 2.39 -16.91 3.99
C GLN A 178 1.65 -17.38 2.75
N MET A 179 1.88 -16.70 1.64
CA MET A 179 1.34 -17.06 0.33
C MET A 179 2.49 -17.37 -0.60
N ARG A 180 2.44 -18.55 -1.21
CA ARG A 180 3.42 -18.94 -2.22
C ARG A 180 2.73 -19.47 -3.47
N ALA A 181 2.81 -18.71 -4.55
CA ALA A 181 2.37 -19.16 -5.86
C ALA A 181 3.48 -20.00 -6.48
N MET A 182 3.09 -21.15 -7.01
CA MET A 182 3.97 -22.02 -7.78
C MET A 182 3.69 -21.80 -9.25
N PHE A 183 4.75 -21.72 -10.05
CA PHE A 183 4.67 -21.59 -11.49
C PHE A 183 5.49 -22.69 -12.16
N ARG A 184 5.08 -23.11 -13.34
CA ARG A 184 5.84 -24.04 -14.18
C ARG A 184 5.91 -23.52 -15.61
N LYS A 185 6.88 -23.99 -16.39
CA LYS A 185 6.98 -23.58 -17.80
C LYS A 185 5.74 -24.03 -18.56
N ALA A 186 5.16 -23.13 -19.34
CA ALA A 186 4.03 -23.45 -20.19
C ALA A 186 4.42 -24.57 -21.17
N GLY A 187 3.58 -25.60 -21.28
CA GLY A 187 3.81 -26.74 -22.17
C GLY A 187 4.59 -27.92 -21.58
N SER A 188 5.00 -27.89 -20.30
CA SER A 188 5.49 -29.09 -19.62
C SER A 188 4.31 -29.96 -19.15
N ARG A 189 3.62 -30.61 -20.09
CA ARG A 189 2.71 -31.73 -19.75
C ARG A 189 3.59 -32.94 -19.46
N ALA A 190 3.94 -33.15 -18.19
CA ALA A 190 4.39 -34.46 -17.74
C ALA A 190 3.19 -35.39 -17.81
N ASP A 191 3.29 -36.43 -18.63
CA ASP A 191 2.41 -37.59 -18.55
C ASP A 191 2.37 -38.08 -17.10
N LEU A 192 1.19 -38.04 -16.49
CA LEU A 192 0.94 -38.73 -15.23
C LEU A 192 0.71 -40.21 -15.56
N PRO A 193 1.37 -41.15 -14.85
CA PRO A 193 1.22 -42.59 -15.07
C PRO A 193 -0.19 -43.10 -14.78
#